data_AF-A0AAW9RJ27-F1
#
_entry.id   AF-A0AAW9RJ27-F1
#
_cell.length_a   1.000
_cell.length_b   1.000
_cell.length_c   1.000
_cell.angle_alpha   90.00
_cell.angle_beta   90.00
_cell.angle_gamma   90.00
#
_symmetry.space_group_name_H-M   'P 1'
#
loop_
_entity.id
_entity.type
_entity.pdbx_description
1 polymer ?
#
loop_
_entity_poly.entity_id
_entity_poly.type
_entity_poly.pdbx_seq_one_letter_code
_entity_poly.pdbx_strand_id
1 'polypeptide(L)'
;MSVMSEKKPKEQGGFGETVRVVIHALILALIVRTFLFQPFNIPSGSMMPTLLIGDYLFVSKFSYGYSRYSFPFGPNLFSGRIWASEPDRGDVVVFKLPRDQKTDYIKRVIGLPGDEIQVRDGLLYINGQEVERERIDDFVETEPNGSTTRVHQFRETLPNGVSYNILELGDNGFGDNTPVYKVPEGHFFMMGDNRDNSTDSRFLSAVGYVPFENLVGRADLIYFSIDDDTPLWEVWKWPTELRFGRFFDIVR
;
A
#
# COMPACT_ATOMS: atom_id res chain seq x y z
N MET A 1 2.48 -0.24 76.05
CA MET A 1 2.53 0.74 74.94
C MET A 1 2.74 -0.03 73.64
N SER A 2 1.81 0.07 72.70
CA SER A 2 1.87 -0.61 71.40
C SER A 2 2.77 0.20 70.48
N VAL A 3 3.91 -0.35 70.08
CA VAL A 3 4.77 0.28 69.06
C VAL A 3 4.15 -0.05 67.70
N MET A 4 3.46 0.92 67.10
CA MET A 4 3.02 0.85 65.71
C MET A 4 4.25 0.67 64.82
N SER A 5 4.31 -0.45 64.10
CA SER A 5 5.26 -0.65 63.02
C SER A 5 4.83 0.25 61.85
N GLU A 6 5.54 1.34 61.66
CA GLU A 6 5.43 2.16 60.45
C GLU A 6 5.89 1.32 59.25
N LYS A 7 4.91 0.90 58.43
CA LYS A 7 5.16 0.28 57.14
C LYS A 7 5.67 1.38 56.20
N LYS A 8 6.99 1.42 55.94
CA LYS A 8 7.57 2.31 54.93
C LYS A 8 6.86 2.11 53.58
N PRO A 9 6.52 3.18 52.85
CA PRO A 9 5.95 3.05 51.51
C PRO A 9 6.97 2.34 50.61
N LYS A 10 6.55 1.31 49.87
CA LYS A 10 7.35 0.77 48.77
C LYS A 10 7.52 1.88 47.73
N GLU A 11 8.74 2.34 47.52
CA GLU A 11 9.10 3.11 46.33
C GLU A 11 8.90 2.21 45.10
N GLN A 12 7.71 2.27 44.51
CA GLN A 12 7.36 1.65 43.23
C GLN A 12 7.73 2.63 42.11
N GLY A 13 9.04 2.81 41.92
CA GLY A 13 9.58 3.76 40.96
C GLY A 13 11.04 3.45 40.66
N GLY A 14 11.34 2.18 40.36
CA GLY A 14 12.69 1.73 40.05
C GLY A 14 12.93 1.67 38.55
N PHE A 15 14.18 1.84 38.12
CA PHE A 15 14.63 1.61 36.74
C PHE A 15 14.11 0.29 36.14
N GLY A 16 13.99 -0.76 36.94
CA GLY A 16 13.42 -2.05 36.52
C GLY A 16 11.93 -2.01 36.13
N GLU A 17 11.15 -1.11 36.74
CA GLU A 17 9.74 -0.91 36.39
C GLU A 17 9.63 -0.18 35.03
N THR A 18 10.45 0.84 34.81
CA THR A 18 10.55 1.53 33.52
C THR A 18 10.96 0.57 32.40
N VAL A 19 11.99 -0.25 32.62
CA VAL A 19 12.42 -1.27 31.65
C VAL A 19 11.29 -2.26 31.37
N ARG A 20 10.57 -2.70 32.41
CA ARG A 20 9.43 -3.59 32.26
C ARG A 20 8.33 -2.95 31.39
N VAL A 21 7.96 -1.70 31.64
CA VAL A 21 6.94 -0.98 30.86
C VAL A 21 7.35 -0.88 29.39
N VAL A 22 8.61 -0.52 29.11
CA VAL A 22 9.14 -0.45 27.73
C VAL A 22 9.05 -1.81 27.03
N ILE A 23 9.43 -2.90 27.71
CA ILE A 23 9.32 -4.25 27.14
C ILE A 23 7.86 -4.60 26.81
N HIS A 24 6.92 -4.32 27.72
CA HIS A 24 5.50 -4.59 27.46
C HIS A 24 4.97 -3.78 26.27
N ALA A 25 5.38 -2.51 26.16
CA ALA A 25 5.02 -1.66 25.03
C ALA A 25 5.59 -2.19 23.71
N LEU A 26 6.85 -2.65 23.68
CA LEU A 26 7.48 -3.24 22.50
C LEU A 26 6.80 -4.55 22.08
N ILE A 27 6.46 -5.41 23.04
CA ILE A 27 5.73 -6.67 22.78
C ILE A 27 4.34 -6.35 22.21
N LEU A 28 3.62 -5.41 22.82
CA LEU A 28 2.31 -5.00 22.33
C LEU A 28 2.41 -4.41 20.92
N ALA A 29 3.37 -3.53 20.67
CA ALA A 29 3.63 -2.98 19.35
C ALA A 29 3.95 -4.08 18.31
N LEU A 30 4.72 -5.09 18.69
CA LEU A 30 5.03 -6.24 17.83
C LEU A 30 3.77 -7.06 17.50
N ILE A 31 2.92 -7.32 18.49
CA ILE A 31 1.65 -8.05 18.31
C ILE A 31 0.73 -7.26 17.37
N VAL A 32 0.51 -5.97 17.66
CA VAL A 32 -0.32 -5.09 16.82
C VAL A 32 0.23 -5.03 15.40
N ARG A 33 1.55 -4.88 15.23
CA ARG A 33 2.19 -4.84 13.92
C ARG A 33 2.07 -6.14 13.14
N THR A 34 2.11 -7.27 13.83
CA THR A 34 2.07 -8.60 13.20
C THR A 34 0.65 -8.98 12.79
N PHE A 35 -0.33 -8.69 13.65
CA PHE A 35 -1.70 -9.20 13.47
C PHE A 35 -2.71 -8.15 12.99
N LEU A 36 -2.52 -6.87 13.28
CA LEU A 36 -3.54 -5.85 13.02
C LEU A 36 -3.12 -4.94 11.87
N PHE A 37 -2.19 -4.03 12.16
CA PHE A 37 -1.85 -2.93 11.25
C PHE A 37 -0.34 -2.75 11.15
N GLN A 38 0.17 -2.68 9.93
CA GLN A 38 1.57 -2.37 9.68
C GLN A 38 1.68 -0.99 9.03
N PRO A 39 2.50 -0.07 9.58
CA PRO A 39 2.75 1.22 8.94
C PRO A 39 3.68 1.05 7.74
N PHE A 40 3.39 1.79 6.68
CA PHE A 40 4.23 1.93 5.48
C PHE A 40 4.35 3.40 5.09
N ASN A 41 5.49 3.78 4.51
CA ASN A 41 5.66 5.06 3.82
C ASN A 41 5.72 4.80 2.30
N ILE A 42 5.24 5.76 1.50
CA ILE A 42 5.23 5.69 0.04
C ILE A 42 6.44 6.43 -0.52
N PRO A 43 7.43 5.71 -1.09
CA PRO A 43 8.66 6.31 -1.59
C PRO A 43 8.65 6.54 -3.12
N SER A 44 7.55 6.24 -3.81
CA SER A 44 7.49 6.30 -5.27
C SER A 44 6.11 6.70 -5.77
N GLY A 45 6.04 7.41 -6.89
CA GLY A 45 4.81 7.96 -7.47
C GLY A 45 3.99 7.00 -8.33
N SER A 46 4.26 5.69 -8.26
CA SER A 46 3.62 4.70 -9.16
C SER A 46 2.12 4.46 -8.88
N MET A 47 1.64 4.93 -7.73
CA MET A 47 0.23 4.88 -7.32
C MET A 47 -0.41 6.27 -7.31
N MET A 48 0.24 7.29 -7.90
CA MET A 48 -0.39 8.60 -8.07
C MET A 48 -1.59 8.48 -9.02
N PRO A 49 -2.69 9.20 -8.76
CA PRO A 49 -2.85 10.24 -7.75
C PRO A 49 -3.40 9.70 -6.41
N THR A 50 -3.73 8.41 -6.33
CA THR A 50 -4.30 7.76 -5.15
C THR A 50 -3.36 7.84 -3.95
N LEU A 51 -2.09 7.48 -4.15
CA LEU A 51 -1.03 7.58 -3.16
C LEU A 51 0.11 8.45 -3.70
N LEU A 52 0.48 9.47 -2.93
CA LEU A 52 1.55 10.39 -3.26
C LEU A 52 2.84 10.01 -2.54
N ILE A 53 3.98 10.41 -3.10
CA ILE A 53 5.26 10.27 -2.40
C ILE A 53 5.20 11.08 -1.11
N GLY A 54 5.63 10.48 0.01
CA GLY A 54 5.52 11.07 1.34
C GLY A 54 4.22 10.77 2.09
N ASP A 55 3.29 9.98 1.51
CA ASP A 55 2.16 9.41 2.25
C ASP A 55 2.62 8.29 3.18
N TYR A 56 1.98 8.23 4.35
CA TYR A 56 2.14 7.17 5.34
C TYR A 56 0.79 6.55 5.63
N LEU A 57 0.72 5.23 5.51
CA LEU A 57 -0.54 4.50 5.55
C LEU A 57 -0.47 3.28 6.46
N PHE A 58 -1.64 2.89 6.98
CA PHE A 58 -1.83 1.63 7.67
C PHE A 58 -2.30 0.56 6.70
N VAL A 59 -1.61 -0.57 6.74
CA VAL A 59 -1.97 -1.78 6.01
C VAL A 59 -2.63 -2.77 6.96
N SER A 60 -3.86 -3.20 6.67
CA SER A 60 -4.56 -4.24 7.43
C SER A 60 -4.01 -5.63 7.08
N LYS A 61 -3.45 -6.31 8.07
CA LYS A 61 -2.82 -7.63 7.91
C LYS A 61 -3.85 -8.75 7.86
N PHE A 62 -5.00 -8.57 8.52
CA PHE A 62 -6.04 -9.58 8.64
C PHE A 62 -6.96 -9.66 7.41
N SER A 63 -7.00 -8.63 6.56
CA SER A 63 -7.93 -8.55 5.42
C SER A 63 -7.80 -9.72 4.44
N TYR A 64 -6.60 -10.29 4.32
CA TYR A 64 -6.35 -11.45 3.46
C TYR A 64 -5.91 -12.70 4.22
N GLY A 65 -6.08 -12.71 5.54
CA GLY A 65 -5.48 -13.71 6.41
C GLY A 65 -3.95 -13.62 6.48
N TYR A 66 -3.32 -14.64 7.05
CA TYR A 66 -1.90 -14.62 7.35
C TYR A 66 -1.12 -15.62 6.51
N SER A 67 -0.14 -15.14 5.75
CA SER A 67 0.90 -15.96 5.12
C SER A 67 2.21 -15.83 5.88
N ARG A 68 3.26 -16.52 5.44
CA ARG A 68 4.61 -16.28 5.96
C ARG A 68 5.01 -14.80 5.89
N TYR A 69 4.63 -14.07 4.83
CA TYR A 69 5.00 -12.66 4.66
C TYR A 69 4.21 -11.71 5.56
N SER A 70 3.21 -12.21 6.29
CA SER A 70 2.54 -11.43 7.32
C SER A 70 3.43 -11.24 8.56
N PHE A 71 4.38 -12.13 8.81
CA PHE A 71 5.21 -12.13 10.02
C PHE A 71 6.59 -11.49 9.81
N PRO A 72 7.19 -10.89 10.86
CA PRO A 72 8.57 -10.41 10.81
C PRO A 72 9.53 -11.51 10.34
N PHE A 73 10.43 -11.17 9.41
CA PHE A 73 11.42 -12.08 8.79
C PHE A 73 10.85 -13.22 7.94
N GLY A 74 9.53 -13.32 7.80
CA GLY A 74 8.88 -14.29 6.94
C GLY A 74 9.24 -15.76 7.20
N PRO A 75 9.16 -16.27 8.44
CA PRO A 75 9.53 -17.64 8.77
C PRO A 75 8.63 -18.64 8.03
N ASN A 76 9.22 -19.73 7.53
CA ASN A 76 8.50 -20.78 6.82
C ASN A 76 7.87 -21.77 7.83
N LEU A 77 6.85 -21.32 8.55
CA LEU A 77 6.19 -22.11 9.61
C LEU A 77 5.03 -22.97 9.08
N PHE A 78 4.41 -22.55 7.99
CA PHE A 78 3.26 -23.21 7.35
C PHE A 78 3.21 -22.81 5.87
N SER A 79 2.46 -23.57 5.07
CA SER A 79 2.21 -23.26 3.66
C SER A 79 0.87 -22.55 3.46
N GLY A 80 0.81 -21.65 2.49
CA GLY A 80 -0.40 -20.94 2.13
C GLY A 80 -0.82 -19.88 3.14
N ARG A 81 -2.12 -19.79 3.42
CA ARG A 81 -2.72 -18.74 4.25
C ARG A 81 -3.67 -19.29 5.30
N ILE A 82 -3.57 -18.74 6.52
CA ILE A 82 -4.51 -18.98 7.61
C ILE A 82 -5.60 -17.90 7.57
N TRP A 83 -6.87 -18.31 7.66
CA TRP A 83 -8.05 -17.42 7.51
C TRP A 83 -8.01 -16.62 6.21
N ALA A 84 -7.69 -17.32 5.12
CA ALA A 84 -7.56 -16.73 3.81
C ALA A 84 -8.86 -16.06 3.35
N SER A 85 -8.74 -14.84 2.85
CA SER A 85 -9.78 -14.12 2.11
C SER A 85 -9.11 -13.49 0.90
N GLU A 86 -9.62 -13.79 -0.29
CA GLU A 86 -9.07 -13.23 -1.52
C GLU A 86 -9.33 -11.71 -1.57
N PRO A 87 -8.44 -10.94 -2.22
CA PRO A 87 -8.68 -9.52 -2.46
C PRO A 87 -9.81 -9.32 -3.45
N ASP A 88 -10.54 -8.23 -3.27
CA ASP A 88 -11.52 -7.79 -4.24
C ASP A 88 -10.84 -7.01 -5.37
N ARG A 89 -11.45 -7.06 -6.56
CA ARG A 89 -10.98 -6.25 -7.68
C ARG A 89 -11.05 -4.76 -7.30
N GLY A 90 -9.95 -4.05 -7.52
CA GLY A 90 -9.79 -2.65 -7.13
C GLY A 90 -9.12 -2.45 -5.78
N ASP A 91 -8.91 -3.48 -4.97
CA ASP A 91 -8.17 -3.33 -3.71
C ASP A 91 -6.74 -2.81 -3.96
N VAL A 92 -6.28 -1.87 -3.13
CA VAL A 92 -4.87 -1.44 -3.11
C VAL A 92 -4.11 -2.28 -2.09
N VAL A 93 -3.12 -3.03 -2.56
CA VAL A 93 -2.50 -4.10 -1.80
C VAL A 93 -1.00 -3.95 -1.73
N VAL A 94 -0.46 -4.09 -0.52
CA VAL A 94 0.98 -4.30 -0.33
C VAL A 94 1.28 -5.79 -0.49
N PHE A 95 2.31 -6.13 -1.26
CA PHE A 95 2.75 -7.51 -1.48
C PHE A 95 4.27 -7.60 -1.58
N LYS A 96 4.81 -8.79 -1.32
CA LYS A 96 6.21 -9.09 -1.59
C LYS A 96 6.42 -9.36 -3.07
N LEU A 97 7.36 -8.64 -3.68
CA LEU A 97 7.67 -8.77 -5.09
C LEU A 97 8.06 -10.23 -5.43
N PRO A 98 7.38 -10.90 -6.38
CA PRO A 98 7.59 -12.34 -6.61
C PRO A 98 9.03 -12.73 -6.96
N ARG A 99 9.76 -11.86 -7.67
CA ARG A 99 11.13 -12.14 -8.12
C ARG A 99 12.16 -12.27 -7.00
N ASP A 100 11.96 -11.55 -5.88
CA ASP A 100 12.94 -11.47 -4.79
C ASP A 100 12.37 -11.84 -3.41
N GLN A 101 11.04 -11.91 -3.29
CA GLN A 101 10.28 -12.24 -2.07
C GLN A 101 10.62 -11.37 -0.85
N LYS A 102 11.21 -10.19 -1.06
CA LYS A 102 11.74 -9.32 0.00
C LYS A 102 11.21 -7.91 -0.12
N THR A 103 11.23 -7.36 -1.32
CA THR A 103 10.85 -5.97 -1.59
C THR A 103 9.33 -5.81 -1.50
N ASP A 104 8.87 -4.83 -0.72
CA ASP A 104 7.45 -4.48 -0.64
C ASP A 104 7.05 -3.59 -1.82
N TYR A 105 6.02 -4.02 -2.55
CA TYR A 105 5.37 -3.24 -3.60
C TYR A 105 3.94 -2.96 -3.18
N ILE A 106 3.40 -1.83 -3.64
CA ILE A 106 1.99 -1.47 -3.47
C ILE A 106 1.40 -1.18 -4.83
N LYS A 107 0.30 -1.87 -5.16
CA LYS A 107 -0.42 -1.75 -6.44
C LYS A 107 -1.90 -2.03 -6.25
N ARG A 108 -2.69 -1.70 -7.26
CA ARG A 108 -4.10 -2.05 -7.33
C ARG A 108 -4.30 -3.42 -7.95
N VAL A 109 -5.20 -4.22 -7.38
CA VAL A 109 -5.63 -5.51 -7.92
C VAL A 109 -6.54 -5.24 -9.11
N ILE A 110 -6.05 -5.50 -10.32
CA ILE A 110 -6.82 -5.34 -11.55
C ILE A 110 -7.36 -6.66 -12.05
N GLY A 111 -6.57 -7.74 -12.03
CA GLY A 111 -7.00 -9.07 -12.47
C GLY A 111 -7.04 -10.07 -11.31
N LEU A 112 -8.13 -10.82 -11.26
CA LEU A 112 -8.37 -11.94 -10.35
C LEU A 112 -8.03 -13.27 -11.05
N PRO A 113 -7.89 -14.37 -10.30
CA PRO A 113 -7.71 -15.71 -10.88
C PRO A 113 -8.67 -16.00 -12.03
N GLY A 114 -8.15 -16.45 -13.16
CA GLY A 114 -8.92 -16.81 -14.35
C GLY A 114 -9.23 -15.65 -15.31
N ASP A 115 -8.98 -14.39 -14.93
CA ASP A 115 -9.24 -13.25 -15.81
C ASP A 115 -8.30 -13.21 -17.02
N GLU A 116 -8.81 -12.63 -18.11
CA GLU A 116 -8.01 -12.16 -19.24
C GLU A 116 -7.84 -10.63 -19.15
N ILE A 117 -6.60 -10.15 -19.00
CA ILE A 117 -6.27 -8.73 -18.90
C ILE A 117 -5.51 -8.30 -20.14
N GLN A 118 -5.85 -7.14 -20.70
CA GLN A 118 -5.13 -6.57 -21.84
C GLN A 118 -5.20 -5.04 -21.81
N VAL A 119 -4.16 -4.35 -22.27
CA VAL A 119 -4.23 -2.94 -22.61
C VAL A 119 -4.15 -2.78 -24.13
N ARG A 120 -5.02 -1.96 -24.73
CA ARG A 120 -5.03 -1.64 -26.16
C ARG A 120 -5.17 -0.13 -26.32
N ASP A 121 -4.21 0.51 -26.95
CA ASP A 121 -4.18 1.97 -27.14
C ASP A 121 -4.46 2.73 -25.81
N GLY A 122 -3.79 2.32 -24.72
CA GLY A 122 -3.93 2.90 -23.38
C GLY A 122 -5.17 2.43 -22.60
N LEU A 123 -6.16 1.86 -23.28
CA LEU A 123 -7.41 1.41 -22.66
C LEU A 123 -7.25 0.02 -22.03
N LEU A 124 -7.67 -0.12 -20.77
CA LEU A 124 -7.70 -1.39 -20.05
C LEU A 124 -8.93 -2.22 -20.46
N TYR A 125 -8.70 -3.49 -20.75
CA TYR A 125 -9.73 -4.49 -21.03
C TYR A 125 -9.62 -5.63 -20.02
N ILE A 126 -10.77 -6.04 -19.46
CA ILE A 126 -10.91 -7.17 -18.54
C ILE A 126 -11.93 -8.13 -19.15
N ASN A 127 -11.52 -9.38 -19.39
CA ASN A 127 -12.33 -10.41 -20.04
C ASN A 127 -12.93 -9.95 -21.38
N GLY A 128 -12.15 -9.16 -22.12
CA GLY A 128 -12.55 -8.59 -23.42
C GLY A 128 -13.47 -7.36 -23.33
N GLN A 129 -13.93 -6.98 -22.13
CA GLN A 129 -14.72 -5.77 -21.90
C GLN A 129 -13.81 -4.59 -21.57
N GLU A 130 -13.99 -3.47 -22.28
CA GLU A 130 -13.32 -2.21 -21.98
C GLU A 130 -13.75 -1.69 -20.60
N VAL A 131 -12.77 -1.29 -19.78
CA VAL A 131 -12.99 -0.60 -18.52
C VAL A 131 -13.38 0.83 -18.82
N GLU A 132 -14.52 1.27 -18.28
CA GLU A 132 -15.02 2.63 -18.49
C GLU A 132 -14.01 3.64 -17.92
N ARG A 133 -13.66 4.65 -18.73
CA ARG A 133 -12.84 5.79 -18.27
C ARG A 133 -13.44 7.13 -18.70
N GLU A 134 -13.44 8.09 -17.78
CA GLU A 134 -13.86 9.47 -18.00
C GLU A 134 -12.67 10.41 -17.85
N ARG A 135 -12.43 11.29 -18.82
CA ARG A 135 -11.40 12.34 -18.69
C ARG A 135 -11.86 13.39 -17.69
N ILE A 136 -11.05 13.63 -16.67
CA ILE A 136 -11.29 14.66 -15.65
C ILE A 136 -10.19 15.75 -15.73
N ASP A 137 -10.24 16.70 -14.79
CA ASP A 137 -9.24 17.77 -14.69
C ASP A 137 -7.82 17.18 -14.60
N ASP A 138 -6.86 17.80 -15.29
CA ASP A 138 -5.48 17.34 -15.29
C ASP A 138 -4.89 17.36 -13.87
N PHE A 139 -4.05 16.36 -13.59
CA PHE A 139 -3.24 16.36 -12.38
C PHE A 139 -2.09 17.35 -12.56
N VAL A 140 -1.96 18.29 -11.64
CA VAL A 140 -0.92 19.33 -11.67
C VAL A 140 0.05 19.11 -10.53
N GLU A 141 1.29 18.81 -10.88
CA GLU A 141 2.40 18.75 -9.94
C GLU A 141 3.20 20.04 -10.04
N THR A 142 3.53 20.64 -8.90
CA THR A 142 4.35 21.86 -8.83
C THR A 142 5.68 21.50 -8.16
N GLU A 143 6.77 21.61 -8.91
CA GLU A 143 8.11 21.40 -8.38
C GLU A 143 8.54 22.56 -7.47
N PRO A 144 9.52 22.36 -6.56
CA PRO A 144 10.03 23.43 -5.69
C PRO A 144 10.60 24.64 -6.45
N ASN A 145 11.02 24.44 -7.70
CA ASN A 145 11.52 25.50 -8.58
C ASN A 145 10.38 26.36 -9.20
N GLY A 146 9.11 26.04 -8.91
CA GLY A 146 7.92 26.71 -9.44
C GLY A 146 7.47 26.22 -10.82
N SER A 147 8.16 25.24 -11.41
CA SER A 147 7.72 24.56 -12.63
C SER A 147 6.45 23.75 -12.34
N THR A 148 5.53 23.73 -13.30
CA THR A 148 4.31 22.93 -13.20
C THR A 148 4.27 21.91 -14.32
N THR A 149 4.08 20.65 -13.94
CA THR A 149 3.87 19.55 -14.88
C THR A 149 2.40 19.17 -14.84
N ARG A 150 1.76 19.15 -16.02
CA ARG A 150 0.37 18.72 -16.16
C ARG A 150 0.33 17.34 -16.79
N VAL A 151 -0.38 16.44 -16.14
CA VAL A 151 -0.56 15.05 -16.57
C VAL A 151 -2.05 14.79 -16.75
N HIS A 152 -2.40 14.07 -17.80
CA HIS A 152 -3.80 13.72 -18.04
C HIS A 152 -4.30 12.77 -16.96
N GLN A 153 -5.48 13.06 -16.43
CA GLN A 153 -6.10 12.27 -15.37
C GLN A 153 -7.43 11.72 -15.86
N PHE A 154 -7.68 10.45 -15.57
CA PHE A 154 -8.94 9.80 -15.90
C PHE A 154 -9.53 9.15 -14.66
N ARG A 155 -10.85 9.12 -14.57
CA ARG A 155 -11.57 8.27 -13.62
C ARG A 155 -11.92 6.97 -14.30
N GLU A 156 -11.32 5.87 -13.87
CA GLU A 156 -11.70 4.53 -14.32
C GLU A 156 -12.73 3.92 -13.39
N THR A 157 -13.65 3.11 -13.96
CA THR A 157 -14.64 2.34 -13.21
C THR A 157 -14.56 0.88 -13.59
N LEU A 158 -14.17 0.05 -12.63
CA LEU A 158 -14.03 -1.40 -12.83
C LEU A 158 -15.40 -2.08 -12.95
N PRO A 159 -15.46 -3.31 -13.49
CA PRO A 159 -16.74 -4.03 -13.66
C PRO A 159 -17.55 -4.25 -12.38
N ASN A 160 -16.91 -4.22 -11.21
CA ASN A 160 -17.58 -4.31 -9.90
C ASN A 160 -18.05 -2.95 -9.34
N GLY A 161 -17.91 -1.86 -10.11
CA GLY A 161 -18.33 -0.51 -9.72
C GLY A 161 -17.33 0.26 -8.86
N VAL A 162 -16.15 -0.30 -8.57
CA VAL A 162 -15.07 0.46 -7.92
C VAL A 162 -14.51 1.47 -8.91
N SER A 163 -14.53 2.75 -8.53
CA SER A 163 -13.95 3.84 -9.33
C SER A 163 -12.76 4.48 -8.63
N TYR A 164 -11.71 4.75 -9.39
CA TYR A 164 -10.49 5.42 -8.92
C TYR A 164 -9.90 6.27 -10.05
N ASN A 165 -8.97 7.16 -9.69
CA ASN A 165 -8.32 8.02 -10.65
C ASN A 165 -6.99 7.41 -11.09
N ILE A 166 -6.65 7.58 -12.35
CA ILE A 166 -5.36 7.19 -12.94
C ILE A 166 -4.67 8.40 -13.57
N LEU A 167 -3.35 8.31 -13.70
CA LEU A 167 -2.56 9.23 -14.52
C LEU A 167 -2.08 8.53 -15.78
N GLU A 168 -2.14 9.24 -16.91
CA GLU A 168 -1.68 8.79 -18.22
C GLU A 168 -0.90 9.94 -18.88
N LEU A 169 0.31 9.65 -19.33
CA LEU A 169 1.19 10.56 -20.06
C LEU A 169 0.95 10.49 -21.57
N GLY A 170 0.50 9.34 -22.07
CA GLY A 170 0.04 9.17 -23.45
C GLY A 170 -0.09 7.70 -23.85
N ASP A 171 -0.70 7.42 -25.00
CA ASP A 171 -1.13 6.05 -25.37
C ASP A 171 -0.09 5.23 -26.16
N ASN A 172 1.18 5.63 -26.17
CA ASN A 172 2.24 5.06 -27.04
C ASN A 172 3.41 4.43 -26.27
N GLY A 173 3.30 4.28 -24.96
CA GLY A 173 4.27 3.64 -24.09
C GLY A 173 4.27 2.12 -24.20
N PHE A 174 5.28 1.49 -23.60
CA PHE A 174 5.42 0.03 -23.57
C PHE A 174 4.27 -0.68 -22.84
N GLY A 175 3.55 0.03 -21.96
CA GLY A 175 2.44 -0.50 -21.17
C GLY A 175 1.06 -0.32 -21.81
N ASP A 176 0.96 0.34 -22.97
CA ASP A 176 -0.30 0.80 -23.54
C ASP A 176 -0.84 -0.12 -24.63
N ASN A 177 -0.02 -1.07 -25.08
CA ASN A 177 -0.40 -2.10 -26.03
C ASN A 177 0.25 -3.41 -25.64
N THR A 178 -0.54 -4.30 -25.04
CA THR A 178 -0.05 -5.56 -24.48
C THR A 178 -0.64 -6.78 -25.17
N PRO A 179 0.03 -7.95 -25.09
CA PRO A 179 -0.66 -9.22 -25.31
C PRO A 179 -1.75 -9.43 -24.25
N VAL A 180 -2.60 -10.43 -24.48
CA VAL A 180 -3.55 -10.89 -23.46
C VAL A 180 -2.81 -11.66 -22.37
N TYR A 181 -2.96 -11.22 -21.13
CA TYR A 181 -2.50 -11.91 -19.93
C TYR A 181 -3.62 -12.78 -19.39
N LYS A 182 -3.36 -14.07 -19.17
CA LYS A 182 -4.29 -14.98 -18.51
C LYS A 182 -3.83 -15.16 -17.07
N VAL A 183 -4.59 -14.62 -16.13
CA VAL A 183 -4.21 -14.63 -14.71
C VAL A 183 -4.31 -16.07 -14.20
N PRO A 184 -3.20 -16.68 -13.74
CA PRO A 184 -3.23 -18.05 -13.24
C PRO A 184 -4.05 -18.18 -11.96
N GLU A 185 -4.53 -19.40 -11.71
CA GLU A 185 -5.16 -19.73 -10.42
C GLU A 185 -4.26 -19.37 -9.24
N GLY A 186 -4.86 -18.82 -8.18
CA GLY A 186 -4.15 -18.37 -6.98
C GLY A 186 -3.18 -17.19 -7.19
N HIS A 187 -3.26 -16.49 -8.32
CA HIS A 187 -2.47 -15.30 -8.61
C HIS A 187 -3.36 -14.09 -8.95
N PHE A 188 -2.76 -12.91 -8.88
CA PHE A 188 -3.41 -11.65 -9.15
C PHE A 188 -2.58 -10.81 -10.14
N PHE A 189 -3.27 -10.02 -10.96
CA PHE A 189 -2.65 -9.05 -11.85
C PHE A 189 -2.74 -7.66 -11.23
N MET A 190 -1.58 -7.06 -10.98
CA MET A 190 -1.44 -5.80 -10.28
C MET A 190 -1.08 -4.67 -11.24
N MET A 191 -1.69 -3.50 -11.09
CA MET A 191 -1.31 -2.30 -11.85
C MET A 191 -1.15 -1.08 -10.94
N GLY A 192 -0.28 -0.16 -11.33
CA GLY A 192 -0.21 1.16 -10.71
C GLY A 192 -1.24 2.11 -11.28
N ASP A 193 -1.70 3.05 -10.45
CA ASP A 193 -2.63 4.09 -10.88
C ASP A 193 -1.94 5.15 -11.75
N ASN A 194 -0.61 5.32 -11.60
CA ASN A 194 0.19 6.13 -12.50
C ASN A 194 0.69 5.24 -13.65
N ARG A 195 -0.12 5.13 -14.71
CA ARG A 195 -0.04 4.06 -15.71
C ARG A 195 1.29 4.01 -16.44
N ASP A 196 1.83 5.17 -16.81
CA ASP A 196 3.10 5.24 -17.55
C ASP A 196 4.34 5.22 -16.64
N ASN A 197 4.17 5.48 -15.35
CA ASN A 197 5.26 5.50 -14.37
C ASN A 197 5.16 4.37 -13.35
N SER A 198 4.66 3.22 -13.77
CA SER A 198 4.49 2.05 -12.91
C SER A 198 5.10 0.79 -13.53
N THR A 199 6.14 0.26 -12.88
CA THR A 199 6.59 -1.12 -13.08
C THR A 199 5.67 -2.07 -12.30
N ASP A 200 4.78 -2.75 -13.01
CA ASP A 200 3.74 -3.64 -12.46
C ASP A 200 3.56 -4.93 -13.28
N SER A 201 2.45 -5.66 -13.13
CA SER A 201 2.25 -6.97 -13.75
C SER A 201 2.24 -6.97 -15.28
N ARG A 202 2.11 -5.80 -15.94
CA ARG A 202 2.34 -5.67 -17.39
C ARG A 202 3.76 -6.09 -17.79
N PHE A 203 4.73 -5.88 -16.90
CA PHE A 203 6.13 -6.24 -17.08
C PHE A 203 6.42 -7.59 -16.42
N LEU A 204 6.11 -8.69 -17.13
CA LEU A 204 6.20 -10.05 -16.57
C LEU A 204 7.58 -10.44 -16.03
N SER A 205 8.66 -9.92 -16.62
CA SER A 205 10.03 -10.16 -16.16
C SER A 205 10.41 -9.36 -14.92
N ALA A 206 9.65 -8.30 -14.59
CA ALA A 206 9.90 -7.44 -13.45
C ALA A 206 9.00 -7.80 -12.26
N VAL A 207 7.69 -7.83 -12.46
CA VAL A 207 6.70 -8.14 -11.40
C VAL A 207 6.01 -9.47 -11.65
N GLY A 208 5.45 -9.66 -12.85
CA GLY A 208 4.66 -10.84 -13.17
C GLY A 208 3.33 -10.91 -12.41
N TYR A 209 2.72 -12.09 -12.45
CA TYR A 209 1.53 -12.38 -11.64
C TYR A 209 1.94 -12.54 -10.18
N VAL A 210 1.15 -11.96 -9.27
CA VAL A 210 1.46 -11.96 -7.84
C VAL A 210 0.74 -13.13 -7.16
N PRO A 211 1.45 -14.12 -6.60
CA PRO A 211 0.81 -15.22 -5.88
C PRO A 211 0.05 -14.72 -4.66
N PHE A 212 -1.05 -15.38 -4.31
CA PHE A 212 -1.85 -15.00 -3.13
C PHE A 212 -1.03 -14.99 -1.85
N GLU A 213 -0.10 -15.94 -1.70
CA GLU A 213 0.77 -16.01 -0.52
C GLU A 213 1.57 -14.70 -0.33
N ASN A 214 1.98 -14.04 -1.41
CA ASN A 214 2.80 -12.83 -1.40
C ASN A 214 2.10 -11.58 -0.85
N LEU A 215 0.76 -11.56 -0.78
CA LEU A 215 0.06 -10.38 -0.27
C LEU A 215 0.42 -10.14 1.22
N VAL A 216 0.69 -8.91 1.59
CA VAL A 216 1.04 -8.53 2.96
C VAL A 216 -0.20 -7.99 3.67
N GLY A 217 -1.04 -7.25 2.96
CA GLY A 217 -2.31 -6.71 3.47
C GLY A 217 -2.88 -5.61 2.57
N ARG A 218 -4.08 -5.12 2.91
CA ARG A 218 -4.76 -4.04 2.17
C ARG A 218 -4.36 -2.68 2.73
N ALA A 219 -4.07 -1.71 1.87
CA ALA A 219 -3.92 -0.32 2.26
C ALA A 219 -5.31 0.28 2.48
N ASP A 220 -5.62 0.73 3.70
CA ASP A 220 -6.97 1.24 4.02
C ASP A 220 -7.01 2.75 4.26
N LEU A 221 -5.97 3.32 4.88
CA LEU A 221 -6.02 4.67 5.43
C LEU A 221 -4.66 5.37 5.39
N ILE A 222 -4.63 6.62 4.91
CA ILE A 222 -3.49 7.52 5.04
C ILE A 222 -3.57 8.19 6.42
N TYR A 223 -2.59 7.98 7.30
CA TYR A 223 -2.61 8.59 8.65
C TYR A 223 -1.70 9.81 8.77
N PHE A 224 -0.77 9.99 7.84
CA PHE A 224 0.16 11.11 7.81
C PHE A 224 0.64 11.33 6.38
N SER A 225 0.89 12.57 6.00
CA SER A 225 1.32 12.92 4.66
C SER A 225 2.12 14.22 4.70
N ILE A 226 3.33 14.16 4.15
CA ILE A 226 4.26 15.29 4.08
C ILE A 226 4.82 15.41 2.66
N ASP A 227 5.20 16.61 2.26
CA ASP A 227 5.90 16.84 0.99
C ASP A 227 7.17 15.97 0.86
N ASP A 228 7.47 15.51 -0.36
CA ASP A 228 8.57 14.57 -0.63
C ASP A 228 9.95 15.16 -0.26
N ASP A 229 10.12 16.47 -0.44
CA ASP A 229 11.39 17.16 -0.17
C ASP A 229 11.62 17.50 1.31
N THR A 230 10.73 17.06 2.20
CA THR A 230 10.80 17.39 3.64
C THR A 230 11.11 16.17 4.50
N PRO A 231 12.34 16.05 5.03
CA PRO A 231 12.68 15.01 5.99
C PRO A 231 11.82 15.10 7.27
N LEU A 232 11.41 13.94 7.81
CA LEU A 232 10.59 13.89 9.03
C LEU A 232 11.20 14.59 10.25
N TRP A 233 12.52 14.71 10.34
CA TRP A 233 13.18 15.36 11.48
C TRP A 233 13.13 16.89 11.41
N GLU A 234 12.79 17.47 10.26
CA GLU A 234 12.64 18.91 10.07
C GLU A 234 11.27 19.40 10.56
N VAL A 235 10.98 19.15 11.85
CA VAL A 235 9.69 19.40 12.49
C VAL A 235 9.23 20.86 12.43
N TRP A 236 10.15 21.81 12.22
CA TRP A 236 9.85 23.22 12.03
C TRP A 236 9.23 23.54 10.66
N LYS A 237 9.39 22.66 9.65
CA LYS A 237 8.74 22.79 8.34
C LYS A 237 7.33 22.20 8.31
N TRP A 238 7.01 21.29 9.22
CA TRP A 238 5.71 20.60 9.23
C TRP A 238 4.47 21.50 9.18
N PRO A 239 4.42 22.69 9.80
CA PRO A 239 3.27 23.58 9.69
C PRO A 239 2.92 23.99 8.24
N THR A 240 3.87 23.97 7.31
CA THR A 240 3.66 24.31 5.89
C THR A 240 3.66 23.09 4.99
N GLU A 241 4.51 22.10 5.28
CA GLU A 241 4.76 20.96 4.37
C GLU A 241 3.81 19.76 4.60
N LEU A 242 3.02 19.76 5.68
CA LEU A 242 2.04 18.71 5.91
C LEU A 242 0.82 18.87 5.00
N ARG A 243 0.50 17.79 4.27
CA ARG A 243 -0.70 17.70 3.43
C ARG A 243 -1.89 17.26 4.29
N PHE A 244 -2.34 18.13 5.19
CA PHE A 244 -3.45 17.85 6.12
C PHE A 244 -4.73 17.37 5.43
N GLY A 245 -4.99 17.84 4.20
CA GLY A 245 -6.15 17.40 3.41
C GLY A 245 -6.14 15.91 3.05
N ARG A 246 -5.01 15.21 3.19
CA ARG A 246 -4.87 13.77 2.94
C ARG A 246 -5.00 12.92 4.20
N PHE A 247 -5.06 13.55 5.37
CA PHE A 247 -5.09 12.82 6.64
C PHE A 247 -6.44 12.14 6.78
N PHE A 248 -6.39 10.84 7.08
CA PHE A 248 -7.54 9.96 7.21
C PHE A 248 -8.32 9.73 5.92
N ASP A 249 -7.70 10.02 4.76
CA ASP A 249 -8.24 9.61 3.48
C ASP A 249 -8.25 8.08 3.37
N ILE A 250 -9.39 7.55 2.95
CA ILE A 250 -9.55 6.13 2.68
C ILE A 250 -8.93 5.84 1.32
N VAL A 251 -8.04 4.85 1.28
CA VAL A 251 -7.43 4.40 0.04
C VAL A 251 -8.47 3.59 -0.73
N ARG A 252 -8.89 4.10 -1.90
CA ARG A 252 -9.87 3.47 -2.78
C ARG A 252 -9.44 3.50 -4.23
#